data_AF-A0A8T5UTL6-F1
#
_entry.id   AF-A0A8T5UTL6-F1
#
_cell.length_a   1.000
_cell.length_b   1.000
_cell.length_c   1.000
_cell.angle_alpha   90.00
_cell.angle_beta   90.00
_cell.angle_gamma   90.00
#
_symmetry.space_group_name_H-M   'P 1'
#
loop_
_entity.id
_entity.type
_entity.pdbx_description
1 polymer ?
#
loop_
_entity_poly.entity_id
_entity_poly.type
_entity_poly.pdbx_seq_one_letter_code
_entity_poly.pdbx_strand_id
1 'polypeptide(L)'
;MTGKKTPIKSLDQFWKIDDAQLKTPEHDKMLLWLLKKENLRKIIVKNNPEAEKWDWGHVKIHAEEYIVSNSGFRVGAPDIIFIVPRYICQNCNFTHKNTDNCPNCDSNDIVDYSRDHQQHYSRYFIEIKPKIENFGATLRQLKLYISYGFEERAYIFTKDLRFKEEFEEQGIKVIIPLEMQSKLD
;
A
#
# COMPACT_ATOMS: atom_id res chain seq x y z
N MET A 1 -34.18 -36.46 20.45
CA MET A 1 -33.53 -35.14 20.63
C MET A 1 -32.63 -34.88 19.43
N THR A 2 -33.13 -34.15 18.43
CA THR A 2 -32.43 -33.88 17.17
C THR A 2 -31.65 -32.57 17.28
N GLY A 3 -30.41 -32.66 17.76
CA GLY A 3 -29.49 -31.52 17.79
C GLY A 3 -29.06 -31.13 16.39
N LYS A 4 -29.78 -30.20 15.75
CA LYS A 4 -29.30 -29.52 14.54
C LYS A 4 -28.03 -28.75 14.92
N LYS A 5 -26.86 -29.25 14.52
CA LYS A 5 -25.63 -28.46 14.49
C LYS A 5 -25.85 -27.32 13.51
N THR A 6 -25.96 -26.10 14.01
CA THR A 6 -25.96 -24.89 13.20
C THR A 6 -24.65 -24.91 12.39
N PRO A 7 -24.70 -24.80 11.05
CA PRO A 7 -23.48 -24.66 10.28
C PRO A 7 -22.81 -23.36 10.74
N ILE A 8 -21.57 -23.46 11.23
CA ILE A 8 -20.76 -22.28 11.55
C ILE A 8 -20.53 -21.59 10.21
N LYS A 9 -21.37 -20.60 9.91
CA LYS A 9 -21.13 -19.69 8.80
C LYS A 9 -19.84 -18.96 9.12
N SER A 10 -18.82 -19.09 8.27
CA SER A 10 -17.63 -18.27 8.38
C SER A 10 -18.03 -16.79 8.23
N LEU A 11 -17.24 -15.88 8.81
CA LEU A 11 -17.51 -14.44 8.74
C LEU A 11 -17.72 -13.97 7.28
N ASP A 12 -17.04 -14.60 6.32
CA ASP A 12 -17.18 -14.34 4.87
C ASP A 12 -18.61 -14.55 4.36
N GLN A 13 -19.35 -15.54 4.90
CA GLN A 13 -20.76 -15.75 4.58
C GLN A 13 -21.69 -14.71 5.21
N PHE A 14 -21.26 -14.05 6.29
CA PHE A 14 -22.04 -12.99 6.95
C PHE A 14 -21.91 -11.66 6.20
N TRP A 15 -20.74 -11.37 5.63
CA TRP A 15 -20.45 -10.06 5.07
C TRP A 15 -20.60 -9.96 3.55
N LYS A 16 -20.77 -11.06 2.81
CA LYS A 16 -20.83 -11.06 1.33
C LYS A 16 -19.87 -10.01 0.73
N ILE A 17 -18.63 -9.97 1.21
CA ILE A 17 -17.58 -9.16 0.56
C ILE A 17 -17.15 -9.98 -0.67
N ASP A 18 -18.10 -10.16 -1.56
CA ASP A 18 -17.85 -10.57 -2.93
C ASP A 18 -17.47 -9.27 -3.63
N ASP A 19 -16.25 -8.80 -3.38
CA ASP A 19 -15.71 -7.70 -4.17
C ASP A 19 -15.51 -8.28 -5.57
N ALA A 20 -16.53 -8.12 -6.43
CA ALA A 20 -16.52 -8.62 -7.80
C ALA A 20 -15.32 -8.08 -8.61
N GLN A 21 -14.61 -7.07 -8.08
CA GLN A 21 -13.37 -6.54 -8.64
C GLN A 21 -12.13 -7.38 -8.34
N LEU A 22 -12.11 -8.19 -7.26
CA LEU A 22 -11.00 -9.10 -6.88
C LEU A 22 -10.79 -10.26 -7.86
N LYS A 23 -11.62 -10.37 -8.91
CA LYS A 23 -11.59 -11.50 -9.87
C LYS A 23 -11.77 -11.03 -11.30
N THR A 24 -11.21 -9.88 -11.66
CA THR A 24 -11.18 -9.44 -13.05
C THR A 24 -9.79 -9.71 -13.63
N PRO A 25 -9.68 -10.22 -14.88
CA PRO A 25 -8.37 -10.45 -15.50
C PRO A 25 -7.49 -9.19 -15.55
N GLU A 26 -8.10 -8.01 -15.54
CA GLU A 26 -7.37 -6.74 -15.52
C GLU A 26 -6.81 -6.40 -14.15
N HIS A 27 -7.58 -6.61 -13.07
CA HIS A 27 -7.08 -6.47 -11.69
C HIS A 27 -5.92 -7.44 -11.44
N ASP A 28 -6.10 -8.73 -11.77
CA ASP A 28 -5.06 -9.75 -11.59
C ASP A 28 -3.77 -9.38 -12.33
N LYS A 29 -3.90 -8.87 -13.57
CA LYS A 29 -2.75 -8.40 -14.34
C LYS A 29 -2.02 -7.26 -13.64
N MET A 30 -2.75 -6.29 -13.08
CA MET A 30 -2.18 -5.16 -12.35
C MET A 30 -1.49 -5.62 -11.06
N LEU A 31 -2.13 -6.52 -10.30
CA LEU A 31 -1.58 -7.11 -9.09
C LEU A 31 -0.28 -7.88 -9.36
N LEU A 32 -0.31 -8.84 -10.28
CA LEU A 32 0.86 -9.64 -10.67
C LEU A 32 2.00 -8.77 -11.21
N TRP A 33 1.67 -7.67 -11.88
CA TRP A 33 2.66 -6.73 -12.35
C TRP A 33 3.35 -6.00 -11.20
N LEU A 34 2.60 -5.53 -10.18
CA LEU A 34 3.13 -4.84 -9.01
C LEU A 34 3.88 -5.76 -8.04
N LEU A 35 3.54 -7.05 -7.99
CA LEU A 35 4.27 -8.03 -7.18
C LEU A 35 5.75 -8.17 -7.58
N LYS A 36 6.11 -7.78 -8.81
CA LYS A 36 7.50 -7.67 -9.23
C LYS A 36 8.11 -6.40 -8.63
N LYS A 37 9.10 -6.57 -7.75
CA LYS A 37 9.75 -5.48 -7.02
C LYS A 37 10.29 -4.37 -7.94
N GLU A 38 10.80 -4.72 -9.11
CA GLU A 38 11.33 -3.76 -10.10
C GLU A 38 10.23 -2.86 -10.65
N ASN A 39 9.03 -3.42 -10.85
CA ASN A 39 7.87 -2.66 -11.31
C ASN A 39 7.32 -1.76 -10.21
N LEU A 40 7.23 -2.28 -8.99
CA LEU A 40 6.87 -1.48 -7.81
C LEU A 40 7.86 -0.31 -7.64
N ARG A 41 9.17 -0.55 -7.73
CA ARG A 41 10.17 0.51 -7.68
C ARG A 41 9.92 1.57 -8.75
N LYS A 42 9.84 1.16 -10.02
CA LYS A 42 9.63 2.09 -11.14
C LYS A 42 8.40 2.96 -10.92
N ILE A 43 7.30 2.37 -10.49
CA ILE A 43 6.04 3.09 -10.36
C ILE A 43 6.03 4.02 -9.15
N ILE A 44 6.59 3.60 -8.02
CA ILE A 44 6.67 4.42 -6.83
C ILE A 44 7.65 5.57 -7.03
N VAL A 45 8.82 5.33 -7.63
CA VAL A 45 9.83 6.38 -7.89
C VAL A 45 9.29 7.46 -8.83
N LYS A 46 8.53 7.08 -9.87
CA LYS A 46 7.93 8.09 -10.77
C LYS A 46 6.89 8.97 -10.05
N ASN A 47 6.19 8.46 -9.05
CA ASN A 47 5.21 9.21 -8.25
C ASN A 47 5.80 9.85 -6.98
N ASN A 48 6.97 9.40 -6.54
CA ASN A 48 7.72 9.89 -5.39
C ASN A 48 9.23 9.76 -5.67
N PRO A 49 9.86 10.78 -6.27
CA PRO A 49 11.28 10.73 -6.65
C PRO A 49 12.23 10.41 -5.49
N GLU A 50 11.88 10.76 -4.25
CA GLU A 50 12.68 10.45 -3.06
C GLU A 50 12.80 8.94 -2.83
N ALA A 51 11.84 8.15 -3.30
CA ALA A 51 11.85 6.71 -3.18
C ALA A 51 13.00 6.03 -3.94
N GLU A 52 13.69 6.74 -4.83
CA GLU A 52 14.88 6.21 -5.51
C GLU A 52 16.00 5.88 -4.51
N LYS A 53 16.03 6.61 -3.39
CA LYS A 53 17.02 6.45 -2.31
C LYS A 53 16.60 5.42 -1.26
N TRP A 54 15.49 4.71 -1.47
CA TRP A 54 15.11 3.66 -0.55
C TRP A 54 15.96 2.42 -0.74
N ASP A 55 16.20 1.68 0.34
CA ASP A 55 16.81 0.37 0.28
C ASP A 55 15.82 -0.69 -0.24
N TRP A 56 15.64 -0.68 -1.56
CA TRP A 56 14.81 -1.62 -2.30
C TRP A 56 15.24 -3.06 -2.13
N GLY A 57 16.53 -3.33 -1.84
CA GLY A 57 17.01 -4.67 -1.51
C GLY A 57 16.23 -5.27 -0.34
N HIS A 58 15.84 -4.41 0.61
CA HIS A 58 15.15 -4.79 1.82
C HIS A 58 13.67 -4.45 1.91
N VAL A 59 13.11 -3.81 0.88
CA VAL A 59 11.66 -3.64 0.76
C VAL A 59 10.98 -5.01 0.69
N LYS A 60 9.97 -5.21 1.53
CA LYS A 60 9.11 -6.41 1.52
C LYS A 60 7.76 -6.06 0.93
N ILE A 61 7.20 -6.98 0.14
CA ILE A 61 5.90 -6.83 -0.52
C ILE A 61 5.02 -7.98 -0.03
N HIS A 62 3.82 -7.62 0.40
CA HIS A 62 2.79 -8.49 0.95
C HIS A 62 1.52 -8.24 0.14
N ALA A 63 0.88 -9.29 -0.36
CA ALA A 63 -0.40 -9.17 -1.04
C ALA A 63 -1.52 -9.71 -0.15
N GLU A 64 -2.67 -9.05 -0.20
CA GLU A 64 -3.91 -9.44 0.50
C GLU A 64 -3.74 -9.65 2.01
N GLU A 65 -2.79 -8.95 2.63
CA GLU A 65 -2.57 -9.04 4.06
C GLU A 65 -3.58 -8.18 4.83
N TYR A 66 -4.22 -8.77 5.83
CA TYR A 66 -5.20 -8.06 6.64
C TYR A 66 -4.57 -6.97 7.49
N ILE A 67 -5.16 -5.78 7.45
CA ILE A 67 -5.03 -4.79 8.51
C ILE A 67 -5.85 -5.29 9.69
N VAL A 68 -5.18 -5.50 10.83
CA VAL A 68 -5.79 -5.94 12.09
C VAL A 68 -5.73 -4.80 13.10
N SER A 69 -6.87 -4.45 13.68
CA SER A 69 -6.97 -3.43 14.73
C SER A 69 -6.27 -3.88 16.02
N ASN A 70 -6.00 -2.94 16.93
CA ASN A 70 -5.47 -3.26 18.26
C ASN A 70 -6.37 -4.21 19.07
N SER A 71 -7.66 -4.23 18.77
CA SER A 71 -8.66 -5.14 19.36
C SER A 71 -8.73 -6.51 18.67
N GLY A 72 -7.90 -6.76 17.64
CA GLY A 72 -7.86 -8.03 16.91
C GLY A 72 -8.87 -8.16 15.78
N PHE A 73 -9.64 -7.11 15.47
CA PHE A 73 -10.61 -7.14 14.37
C PHE A 73 -9.91 -6.94 13.03
N ARG A 74 -10.29 -7.73 12.03
CA ARG A 74 -9.87 -7.52 10.64
C ARG A 74 -10.63 -6.32 10.09
N VAL A 75 -9.89 -5.30 9.71
CA VAL A 75 -10.41 -4.04 9.17
C VAL A 75 -10.67 -4.17 7.66
N GLY A 76 -9.75 -4.83 6.97
CA GLY A 76 -9.78 -5.08 5.54
C GLY A 76 -8.40 -5.56 5.08
N ALA A 77 -8.28 -5.89 3.79
CA ALA A 77 -7.02 -6.30 3.19
C ALA A 77 -6.82 -5.45 1.93
N PRO A 78 -5.91 -4.44 1.98
CA PRO A 78 -5.46 -3.79 0.76
C PRO A 78 -4.85 -4.83 -0.18
N ASP A 79 -4.91 -4.58 -1.49
CA ASP A 79 -4.33 -5.49 -2.49
C ASP A 79 -2.83 -5.71 -2.24
N ILE A 80 -2.10 -4.64 -1.91
CA ILE A 80 -0.68 -4.70 -1.58
C ILE A 80 -0.37 -3.87 -0.34
N ILE A 81 0.40 -4.46 0.57
CA ILE A 81 1.14 -3.75 1.62
C ILE A 81 2.62 -3.92 1.32
N PHE A 82 3.38 -2.83 1.34
CA PHE A 82 4.83 -2.90 1.24
C PHE A 82 5.51 -2.13 2.36
N ILE A 83 6.69 -2.63 2.73
CA ILE A 83 7.37 -2.27 3.96
C ILE A 83 8.78 -1.78 3.62
N VAL A 84 9.09 -0.54 3.98
CA VAL A 84 10.34 0.16 3.66
C VAL A 84 11.15 0.40 4.93
N PRO A 85 12.49 0.22 4.94
CA PRO A 85 13.32 0.56 6.10
C PRO A 85 13.15 2.03 6.54
N ARG A 86 13.15 2.30 7.86
CA ARG A 86 12.82 3.62 8.42
C ARG A 86 13.99 4.57 8.64
N TYR A 87 15.20 4.05 8.87
CA TYR A 87 16.32 4.91 9.20
C TYR A 87 16.79 5.62 7.95
N ILE A 88 16.94 6.93 8.04
CA ILE A 88 17.44 7.76 6.96
C ILE A 88 18.77 8.37 7.37
N CYS A 89 19.76 8.18 6.52
CA CYS A 89 21.01 8.91 6.63
C CYS A 89 20.81 10.35 6.15
N GLN A 90 21.01 11.35 7.01
CA GLN A 90 20.85 12.77 6.64
C GLN A 90 21.88 13.23 5.59
N ASN A 91 23.03 12.56 5.49
CA ASN A 91 24.07 12.92 4.54
C ASN A 91 23.72 12.54 3.08
N CYS A 92 23.05 11.41 2.86
CA CYS A 92 22.74 10.93 1.49
C CYS A 92 21.25 10.67 1.22
N ASN A 93 20.40 10.78 2.25
CA ASN A 93 18.97 10.45 2.28
C ASN A 93 18.65 8.99 1.95
N PHE A 94 19.62 8.08 2.10
CA PHE A 94 19.42 6.65 1.89
C PHE A 94 18.65 6.03 3.06
N THR A 95 17.63 5.21 2.79
CA THR A 95 16.94 4.46 3.86
C THR A 95 17.67 3.16 4.18
N HIS A 96 17.72 2.73 5.44
CA HIS A 96 18.34 1.47 5.84
C HIS A 96 17.77 0.93 7.16
N LYS A 97 18.23 -0.26 7.58
CA LYS A 97 17.64 -1.03 8.70
C LYS A 97 18.27 -0.81 10.08
N ASN A 98 19.44 -0.21 10.15
CA ASN A 98 20.23 -0.09 11.38
C ASN A 98 20.59 1.37 11.68
N THR A 99 21.06 1.64 12.89
CA THR A 99 21.49 2.98 13.33
C THR A 99 23.00 3.12 13.47
N ASP A 100 23.77 2.08 13.11
CA ASP A 100 25.20 2.05 13.37
C ASP A 100 25.95 3.02 12.46
N ASN A 101 25.90 2.76 11.16
CA ASN A 101 26.44 3.59 10.09
C ASN A 101 25.60 3.40 8.82
N CYS A 102 25.54 4.43 7.99
CA CYS A 102 24.88 4.36 6.71
C CYS A 102 25.65 3.42 5.77
N PRO A 103 25.04 2.34 5.25
CA PRO A 103 25.73 1.40 4.36
C PRO A 103 26.11 2.00 2.99
N ASN A 104 25.58 3.19 2.67
CA ASN A 104 25.83 3.86 1.39
C ASN A 104 26.94 4.91 1.46
N CYS A 105 27.19 5.53 2.62
CA CYS A 105 28.17 6.62 2.75
C CYS A 105 28.94 6.65 4.08
N ASP A 106 28.82 5.61 4.91
CA ASP A 106 29.48 5.43 6.20
C ASP A 106 29.24 6.55 7.24
N SER A 107 28.24 7.41 7.00
CA SER A 107 27.84 8.46 7.95
C SER A 107 27.07 7.88 9.12
N ASN A 108 27.30 8.45 10.31
CA ASN A 108 26.57 8.12 11.53
C ASN A 108 25.38 9.07 11.79
N ASP A 109 25.14 10.04 10.89
CA ASP A 109 24.04 10.99 11.00
C ASP A 109 22.75 10.34 10.48
N ILE A 110 22.11 9.60 11.37
CA ILE A 110 20.97 8.72 11.07
C ILE A 110 19.78 9.14 11.92
N VAL A 111 18.63 9.35 11.27
CA VAL A 111 17.37 9.68 11.91
C VAL A 111 16.28 8.68 11.59
N ASP A 112 15.31 8.54 12.48
CA ASP A 112 14.08 7.80 12.21
C ASP A 112 13.10 8.70 11.46
N TYR A 113 12.67 8.28 10.28
CA TYR A 113 11.82 9.07 9.38
C TYR A 113 10.36 9.21 9.86
N SER A 114 9.92 8.59 10.97
CA SER A 114 8.53 8.78 11.39
C SER A 114 8.23 8.87 12.88
N ARG A 115 7.19 9.67 13.17
CA ARG A 115 6.60 9.91 14.50
C ARG A 115 5.82 8.70 15.06
N ASP A 116 5.91 7.52 14.43
CA ASP A 116 5.20 6.32 14.86
C ASP A 116 6.10 5.48 15.76
N HIS A 117 5.84 5.54 17.05
CA HIS A 117 6.54 4.75 18.04
C HIS A 117 6.40 3.24 17.75
N GLN A 118 7.53 2.52 17.77
CA GLN A 118 7.67 1.05 17.92
C GLN A 118 7.88 0.16 16.67
N GLN A 119 8.03 0.66 15.44
CA GLN A 119 8.33 -0.22 14.29
C GLN A 119 9.58 0.22 13.53
N HIS A 120 10.42 -0.72 13.08
CA HIS A 120 11.64 -0.42 12.30
C HIS A 120 11.38 -0.18 10.80
N TYR A 121 10.10 -0.18 10.37
CA TYR A 121 9.73 -0.09 8.96
C TYR A 121 8.47 0.74 8.70
N SER A 122 8.50 1.56 7.67
CA SER A 122 7.36 2.34 7.18
C SER A 122 6.48 1.44 6.33
N ARG A 123 5.19 1.37 6.67
CA ARG A 123 4.20 0.59 5.93
C ARG A 123 3.46 1.49 4.96
N TYR A 124 3.33 1.02 3.74
CA TYR A 124 2.57 1.65 2.67
C TYR A 124 1.55 0.64 2.17
N PHE A 125 0.45 1.13 1.60
CA PHE A 125 -0.48 0.26 0.90
C PHE A 125 -0.80 0.80 -0.50
N ILE A 126 -1.15 -0.13 -1.40
CA ILE A 126 -1.70 0.15 -2.72
C ILE A 126 -3.03 -0.61 -2.82
N GLU A 127 -4.09 0.12 -3.11
CA GLU A 127 -5.37 -0.45 -3.55
C GLU A 127 -5.44 -0.40 -5.07
N ILE A 128 -5.84 -1.49 -5.72
CA ILE A 128 -5.93 -1.65 -7.17
C ILE A 128 -7.39 -1.55 -7.57
N LYS A 129 -7.72 -0.52 -8.35
CA LYS A 129 -9.07 -0.32 -8.89
C LYS A 129 -8.95 -0.01 -10.38
N PRO A 130 -9.00 -1.02 -11.28
CA PRO A 130 -8.92 -0.75 -12.72
C PRO A 130 -9.99 0.25 -13.19
N LYS A 131 -11.18 0.16 -12.59
CA LYS A 131 -12.31 1.07 -12.76
C LYS A 131 -12.92 1.40 -11.40
N ILE A 132 -13.32 2.66 -11.22
CA ILE A 132 -13.91 3.16 -9.98
C ILE A 132 -15.42 3.27 -10.19
N GLU A 133 -16.17 2.32 -9.63
CA GLU A 133 -17.64 2.29 -9.74
C GLU A 133 -18.29 3.36 -8.87
N ASN A 134 -17.76 3.57 -7.67
CA ASN A 134 -18.27 4.58 -6.74
C ASN A 134 -17.11 5.25 -6.00
N PHE A 135 -16.91 6.52 -6.28
CA PHE A 135 -15.87 7.33 -5.65
C PHE A 135 -16.00 7.37 -4.12
N GLY A 136 -17.19 7.66 -3.58
CA GLY A 136 -17.39 7.80 -2.14
C GLY A 136 -17.16 6.50 -1.36
N ALA A 137 -17.56 5.35 -1.91
CA ALA A 137 -17.29 4.05 -1.31
C ALA A 137 -15.79 3.74 -1.31
N THR A 138 -15.10 3.98 -2.42
CA THR A 138 -13.66 3.78 -2.56
C THR A 138 -12.89 4.69 -1.60
N LEU A 139 -13.21 5.98 -1.58
CA LEU A 139 -12.60 6.96 -0.67
C LEU A 139 -12.80 6.55 0.80
N ARG A 140 -14.00 6.10 1.18
CA ARG A 140 -14.28 5.62 2.54
C ARG A 140 -13.41 4.42 2.91
N GLN A 141 -13.25 3.45 2.01
CA GLN A 141 -12.39 2.29 2.21
C GLN A 141 -10.93 2.73 2.42
N LEU A 142 -10.40 3.58 1.55
CA LEU A 142 -9.01 4.07 1.65
C LEU A 142 -8.77 4.88 2.92
N LYS A 143 -9.70 5.76 3.29
CA LYS A 143 -9.62 6.53 4.54
C LYS A 143 -9.71 5.63 5.78
N LEU A 144 -10.49 4.55 5.72
CA LEU A 144 -10.50 3.54 6.77
C LEU A 144 -9.12 2.89 6.89
N TYR A 145 -8.44 2.51 5.80
CA TYR A 145 -7.10 1.93 5.91
C TYR A 145 -6.08 2.94 6.43
N ILE A 146 -6.14 4.20 5.96
CA ILE A 146 -5.28 5.29 6.42
C ILE A 146 -5.32 5.46 7.95
N SER A 147 -6.50 5.36 8.57
CA SER A 147 -6.65 5.54 10.01
C SER A 147 -5.98 4.44 10.87
N TYR A 148 -5.46 3.38 10.24
CA TYR A 148 -4.66 2.32 10.89
C TYR A 148 -3.14 2.47 10.64
N GLY A 149 -2.65 3.70 10.45
CA GLY A 149 -1.21 3.99 10.44
C GLY A 149 -0.59 4.10 9.04
N PHE A 150 -1.39 4.48 8.04
CA PHE A 150 -0.93 4.68 6.65
C PHE A 150 -1.08 6.14 6.18
N GLU A 151 -1.08 7.10 7.11
CA GLU A 151 -1.08 8.53 6.80
C GLU A 151 0.06 8.89 5.83
N GLU A 152 -0.27 9.61 4.76
CA GLU A 152 0.63 10.01 3.65
C GLU A 152 1.27 8.84 2.86
N ARG A 153 0.88 7.60 3.17
CA ARG A 153 1.47 6.34 2.66
C ARG A 153 0.45 5.48 1.90
N ALA A 154 -0.64 6.10 1.49
CA ALA A 154 -1.74 5.48 0.75
C ALA A 154 -1.63 5.75 -0.75
N TYR A 155 -1.78 4.70 -1.55
CA TYR A 155 -1.83 4.78 -2.99
C TYR A 155 -3.07 4.08 -3.55
N ILE A 156 -3.60 4.60 -4.65
CA ILE A 156 -4.57 3.89 -5.49
C ILE A 156 -3.97 3.68 -6.88
N PHE A 157 -3.95 2.43 -7.36
CA PHE A 157 -3.51 2.07 -8.70
C PHE A 157 -4.70 1.86 -9.62
N THR A 158 -4.91 2.80 -10.54
CA THR A 158 -6.12 2.87 -11.38
C THR A 158 -5.81 3.33 -12.79
N LYS A 159 -6.63 2.90 -13.75
CA LYS A 159 -6.67 3.46 -15.12
C LYS A 159 -7.74 4.54 -15.27
N ASP A 160 -8.65 4.59 -14.31
CA ASP A 160 -9.78 5.50 -14.29
C ASP A 160 -9.38 6.83 -13.62
N LEU A 161 -9.04 7.80 -14.47
CA LEU A 161 -8.53 9.11 -14.06
C LEU A 161 -9.62 10.13 -13.75
N ARG A 162 -10.90 9.75 -13.84
CA ARG A 162 -12.03 10.67 -13.62
C ARG A 162 -12.02 11.33 -12.24
N PHE A 163 -11.42 10.68 -11.25
CA PHE A 163 -11.40 11.11 -9.86
C PHE A 163 -9.99 11.40 -9.33
N LYS A 164 -9.02 11.63 -10.23
CA LYS A 164 -7.61 11.72 -9.86
C LYS A 164 -7.38 12.85 -8.86
N GLU A 165 -7.83 14.05 -9.21
CA GLU A 165 -7.62 15.26 -8.40
C GLU A 165 -8.31 15.11 -7.03
N GLU A 166 -9.52 14.54 -7.01
CA GLU A 166 -10.28 14.35 -5.78
C GLU A 166 -9.63 13.34 -4.82
N PHE A 167 -8.89 12.33 -5.32
CA PHE A 167 -8.09 11.48 -4.45
C PHE A 167 -6.82 12.19 -3.94
N GLU A 168 -6.13 12.92 -4.81
CA GLU A 168 -4.89 13.61 -4.48
C GLU A 168 -5.12 14.72 -3.44
N GLU A 169 -6.21 15.49 -3.55
CA GLU A 169 -6.64 16.46 -2.54
C GLU A 169 -6.93 15.83 -1.17
N GLN A 170 -7.28 14.55 -1.15
CA GLN A 170 -7.52 13.77 0.06
C GLN A 170 -6.27 13.09 0.60
N GLY A 171 -5.09 13.38 0.04
CA GLY A 171 -3.80 12.81 0.46
C GLY A 171 -3.60 11.37 0.01
N ILE A 172 -4.34 10.90 -0.99
CA ILE A 172 -4.20 9.58 -1.60
C ILE A 172 -3.47 9.75 -2.93
N LYS A 173 -2.32 9.10 -3.07
CA LYS A 173 -1.48 9.21 -4.28
C LYS A 173 -2.05 8.33 -5.39
N VAL A 174 -2.34 8.91 -6.55
CA VAL A 174 -2.90 8.18 -7.69
C VAL A 174 -1.78 7.66 -8.58
N ILE A 175 -1.68 6.33 -8.66
CA ILE A 175 -0.77 5.63 -9.55
C ILE A 175 -1.52 5.23 -10.82
N ILE A 176 -0.89 5.46 -11.97
CA ILE A 176 -1.42 5.15 -13.31
C ILE A 176 -0.49 4.14 -14.00
N PRO A 177 -0.94 3.15 -14.79
CA PRO A 177 -0.03 2.21 -15.46
C PRO A 177 1.02 2.89 -16.35
N LEU A 178 2.25 2.37 -16.39
CA LEU A 178 3.37 2.97 -17.15
C LEU A 178 3.02 3.23 -18.62
N GLU A 179 2.29 2.31 -19.25
CA GLU A 179 1.81 2.40 -20.64
C GLU A 179 0.87 3.59 -20.90
N MET A 180 0.25 4.13 -19.85
CA MET A 180 -0.60 5.32 -19.90
C MET A 180 0.15 6.59 -19.50
N GLN A 181 1.18 6.48 -18.64
CA GLN A 181 1.96 7.62 -18.20
C GLN A 181 2.78 8.25 -19.33
N SER A 182 3.30 7.45 -20.26
CA SER A 182 4.05 7.96 -21.42
C SER A 182 3.19 8.76 -22.42
N LYS A 183 1.87 8.84 -22.19
CA LYS A 183 0.92 9.61 -23.01
C LYS A 183 0.45 10.90 -22.32
N LEU A 184 0.89 11.13 -21.08
CA LEU A 184 0.56 12.29 -20.26
C LEU A 184 1.74 13.27 -20.15
N ASP A 185 2.92 12.87 -20.64
CA ASP A 185 4.14 13.69 -20.80
C ASP A 185 4.14 14.36 -22.19
#